data_AF-A0A955GMH8-F1
#
_entry.id   AF-A0A955GMH8-F1
#
_cell.length_a   1.000
_cell.length_b   1.000
_cell.length_c   1.000
_cell.angle_alpha   90.00
_cell.angle_beta   90.00
_cell.angle_gamma   90.00
#
_symmetry.space_group_name_H-M   'P 1'
#
loop_
_entity.id
_entity.type
_entity.pdbx_description
1 polymer ?
#
loop_
_entity_poly.entity_id
_entity_poly.type
_entity_poly.pdbx_seq_one_letter_code
_entity_poly.pdbx_strand_id
1 'polypeptide(L)'
;TIQTISGDLYHSQQPTLVDVDNDGDLDIYVPQNSTVTEPNKLWINQTSSGFGPSTMSFTDGSLPSDSYSDSISASFADLDGDGNVDMYMPT
;
A
#
# COMPACT_ATOMS: atom_id res chain seq x y z
N THR A 1 -1.76 -3.31 -22.01
CA THR A 1 -0.96 -2.07 -21.94
C THR A 1 -0.37 -1.99 -20.55
N ILE A 2 0.92 -1.69 -20.41
CA ILE A 2 1.53 -1.44 -19.09
C ILE A 2 1.13 -0.01 -18.69
N GLN A 3 0.66 0.20 -17.46
CA GLN A 3 0.46 1.55 -16.91
C GLN A 3 1.42 1.73 -15.72
N THR A 4 1.95 2.94 -15.58
CA THR A 4 2.94 3.28 -14.55
C THR A 4 2.26 4.02 -13.40
N ILE A 5 2.51 3.59 -12.18
CA ILE A 5 2.12 4.30 -10.97
C ILE A 5 3.30 5.21 -10.62
N SER A 6 3.11 6.52 -10.80
CA SER A 6 4.13 7.55 -10.55
C SER A 6 3.68 8.42 -9.37
N GLY A 7 4.63 9.05 -8.67
CA GLY A 7 4.31 9.92 -7.53
C GLY A 7 5.03 9.56 -6.24
N ASP A 8 5.70 8.40 -6.22
CA ASP A 8 6.68 8.11 -5.19
C ASP A 8 8.06 8.65 -5.60
N LEU A 9 8.46 9.77 -4.99
CA LEU A 9 9.64 10.56 -5.39
C LEU A 9 10.85 10.32 -4.48
N TYR A 10 10.74 9.40 -3.51
CA TYR A 10 11.70 9.25 -2.42
C TYR A 10 12.17 7.81 -2.25
N HIS A 11 12.89 7.52 -1.15
CA HIS A 11 13.58 6.26 -0.93
C HIS A 11 12.60 5.13 -0.50
N SER A 12 11.85 4.62 -1.47
CA SER A 12 10.98 3.46 -1.31
C SER A 12 11.78 2.18 -1.09
N GLN A 13 11.36 1.34 -0.13
CA GLN A 13 11.92 0.02 0.11
C GLN A 13 10.83 -1.04 -0.07
N GLN A 14 11.17 -2.19 -0.66
CA GLN A 14 10.37 -3.43 -0.71
C GLN A 14 8.83 -3.24 -0.70
N PRO A 15 8.23 -2.73 -1.79
CA PRO A 15 6.78 -2.59 -1.85
C PRO A 15 6.09 -3.95 -1.73
N THR A 16 4.92 -3.97 -1.09
CA THR A 16 4.12 -5.18 -0.90
C THR A 16 2.73 -4.99 -1.48
N LEU A 17 2.21 -6.04 -2.14
CA LEU A 17 0.85 -6.08 -2.66
C LEU A 17 -0.05 -6.79 -1.66
N VAL A 18 -1.18 -6.18 -1.33
CA VAL A 18 -2.16 -6.68 -0.35
C VAL A 18 -3.53 -6.10 -0.69
N ASP A 19 -4.61 -6.86 -0.51
CA ASP A 19 -5.99 -6.34 -0.56
C ASP A 19 -6.34 -5.92 0.88
N VAL A 20 -6.20 -4.64 1.22
CA VAL A 20 -6.33 -4.16 2.62
C VAL A 20 -7.75 -3.71 2.95
N ASP A 21 -8.55 -3.35 1.95
CA ASP A 21 -9.94 -2.91 2.13
C ASP A 21 -10.96 -4.00 1.75
N ASN A 22 -10.50 -5.20 1.38
CA ASN A 22 -11.29 -6.39 1.06
C ASN A 22 -12.23 -6.18 -0.13
N ASP A 23 -11.86 -5.35 -1.10
CA ASP A 23 -12.65 -5.11 -2.31
C ASP A 23 -12.31 -6.07 -3.45
N GLY A 24 -11.26 -6.89 -3.28
CA GLY A 24 -10.80 -7.89 -4.23
C GLY A 24 -9.73 -7.40 -5.20
N ASP A 25 -9.35 -6.13 -5.13
CA ASP A 25 -8.24 -5.55 -5.88
C ASP A 25 -6.97 -5.44 -5.00
N LEU A 26 -5.80 -5.62 -5.62
CA LEU A 26 -4.53 -5.50 -4.88
C LEU A 26 -4.15 -4.02 -4.73
N ASP A 27 -3.95 -3.60 -3.48
CA ASP A 27 -3.35 -2.34 -3.07
C ASP A 27 -1.83 -2.42 -2.99
N ILE A 28 -1.18 -1.28 -2.78
CA ILE A 28 0.28 -1.19 -2.68
C ILE A 28 0.68 -0.49 -1.39
N TYR A 29 1.35 -1.22 -0.51
CA TYR A 29 2.06 -0.62 0.62
C TYR A 29 3.53 -0.36 0.25
N VAL A 30 4.01 0.85 0.56
CA VAL A 30 5.37 1.29 0.26
C VAL A 30 6.06 1.84 1.51
N PRO A 31 6.98 1.06 2.11
CA PRO A 31 7.89 1.55 3.13
C PRO A 31 8.78 2.70 2.63
N GLN A 32 8.93 3.75 3.43
CA GLN A 32 9.88 4.85 3.20
C GLN A 32 11.05 4.79 4.21
N ASN A 33 12.24 5.17 3.74
CA ASN A 33 13.46 5.32 4.56
C ASN A 33 13.69 6.76 5.07
N SER A 34 14.32 6.90 6.26
CA SER A 34 14.24 8.11 7.10
C SER A 34 15.11 9.26 6.65
N THR A 35 15.87 9.05 5.58
CA THR A 35 16.59 10.12 4.91
C THR A 35 15.67 11.26 4.47
N VAL A 36 14.36 11.01 4.41
CA VAL A 36 13.31 11.98 4.13
C VAL A 36 12.20 11.84 5.18
N THR A 37 11.64 12.96 5.65
CA THR A 37 10.50 13.00 6.59
C THR A 37 9.18 12.56 5.92
N GLU A 38 9.24 11.57 5.03
CA GLU A 38 8.07 11.00 4.38
C GLU A 38 7.55 9.82 5.20
N PRO A 39 6.24 9.76 5.47
CA PRO A 39 5.64 8.57 6.04
C PRO A 39 5.63 7.43 5.01
N ASN A 40 5.54 6.18 5.49
CA ASN A 40 5.16 5.05 4.66
C ASN A 40 3.87 5.38 3.87
N LYS A 41 3.72 4.83 2.67
CA LYS A 41 2.57 5.10 1.80
C LYS A 41 1.72 3.85 1.65
N LEU A 42 0.41 4.06 1.53
CA LEU A 42 -0.54 3.05 1.15
C LEU A 42 -1.34 3.58 -0.04
N TRP A 43 -1.32 2.85 -1.15
CA TRP A 43 -2.06 3.21 -2.35
C TRP A 43 -3.22 2.24 -2.51
N ILE A 44 -4.44 2.71 -2.25
CA ILE A 44 -5.65 1.90 -2.41
C ILE A 44 -6.03 1.86 -3.88
N ASN A 45 -6.15 0.67 -4.43
CA ASN A 45 -6.51 0.42 -5.81
C ASN A 45 -8.02 0.53 -5.99
N GLN A 46 -8.45 1.53 -6.76
CA GLN A 46 -9.88 1.80 -7.02
C GLN A 46 -10.26 1.38 -8.45
N THR A 47 -9.56 0.38 -9.01
CA THR A 47 -9.74 -0.02 -10.40
C THR A 47 -11.03 -0.81 -10.60
N SER A 48 -12.12 -0.14 -10.94
CA SER A 48 -13.36 -0.85 -11.24
C SER A 48 -13.19 -1.85 -12.41
N SER A 49 -13.47 -3.13 -12.15
CA SER A 49 -13.56 -4.19 -13.17
C SER A 49 -14.92 -4.20 -13.88
N GLY A 50 -15.29 -3.07 -14.49
CA GLY A 50 -16.50 -2.94 -15.30
C GLY A 50 -16.37 -3.49 -16.72
N PHE A 51 -17.48 -3.53 -17.46
CA PHE A 51 -17.46 -3.78 -18.92
C PHE A 51 -16.85 -2.55 -19.64
N GLY A 52 -15.54 -2.56 -19.84
CA GLY A 52 -14.79 -1.51 -20.54
C GLY A 52 -13.29 -1.58 -20.24
N PRO A 53 -12.46 -0.71 -20.85
CA PRO A 53 -11.06 -0.61 -20.49
C PRO A 53 -10.93 -0.12 -19.03
N SER A 54 -10.43 -0.99 -18.15
CA SER A 54 -10.08 -0.62 -16.77
C SER A 54 -8.94 0.39 -16.76
N THR A 55 -9.16 1.54 -16.13
CA THR A 55 -8.12 2.55 -15.88
C THR A 55 -7.69 2.40 -14.43
N MET A 56 -6.39 2.21 -14.19
CA MET A 56 -5.92 2.10 -12.81
C MET A 56 -6.07 3.45 -12.11
N SER A 57 -6.65 3.44 -10.91
CA SER A 57 -6.82 4.61 -10.07
C SER A 57 -6.36 4.26 -8.67
N PHE A 58 -5.59 5.16 -8.05
CA PHE A 58 -5.12 4.97 -6.68
C PHE A 58 -5.47 6.18 -5.82
N THR A 59 -5.86 5.92 -4.58
CA THR A 59 -6.04 6.94 -3.55
C THR A 59 -5.09 6.71 -2.39
N ASP A 60 -4.70 7.78 -1.70
CA ASP A 60 -3.89 7.68 -0.50
C ASP A 60 -4.69 7.00 0.62
N GLY A 61 -4.22 5.85 1.06
CA GLY A 61 -4.75 5.10 2.19
C GLY A 61 -4.22 5.70 3.49
N SER A 62 -5.12 6.10 4.37
CA SER A 62 -4.70 6.64 5.68
C SER A 62 -4.04 5.54 6.50
N LEU A 63 -2.73 5.66 6.73
CA LEU A 63 -2.03 4.85 7.71
C LEU A 63 -2.14 5.47 9.11
N PRO A 64 -2.10 4.68 10.18
CA PRO A 64 -2.00 5.20 11.54
C PRO A 64 -0.83 6.17 11.69
N SER A 65 -0.99 7.17 12.55
CA SER A 65 -0.10 8.35 12.70
C SER A 65 1.35 8.05 13.06
N ASP A 66 1.70 6.80 13.38
CA ASP A 66 3.05 6.33 13.70
C ASP A 66 3.67 5.52 12.54
N SER A 67 3.49 5.99 11.31
CA SER A 67 4.13 5.40 10.13
C SER A 67 5.63 5.76 10.13
N TYR A 68 6.39 5.07 10.99
CA TYR A 68 7.83 5.26 11.20
C TYR A 68 8.57 5.35 9.87
N SER A 69 9.30 6.44 9.70
CA SER A 69 10.03 6.79 8.48
C SER A 69 11.24 5.89 8.23
N ASP A 70 11.43 4.74 8.87
CA ASP A 70 12.62 3.88 8.66
C ASP A 70 12.26 2.40 8.42
N SER A 71 11.13 2.18 7.76
CA SER A 71 10.61 0.84 7.51
C SER A 71 11.27 0.24 6.26
N ILE A 72 11.70 -1.02 6.33
CA ILE A 72 12.28 -1.72 5.18
C ILE A 72 11.25 -2.58 4.46
N SER A 73 10.30 -3.14 5.21
CA SER A 73 9.34 -4.14 4.73
C SER A 73 8.13 -4.19 5.65
N ALA A 74 7.04 -4.79 5.20
CA ALA A 74 5.93 -5.21 6.05
C ALA A 74 5.47 -6.62 5.66
N SER A 75 4.76 -7.28 6.57
CA SER A 75 4.08 -8.55 6.35
C SER A 75 2.60 -8.38 6.66
N PHE A 76 1.76 -9.01 5.85
CA PHE A 76 0.31 -8.86 5.91
C PHE A 76 -0.36 -10.22 6.09
N ALA A 77 -1.29 -10.32 7.04
CA ALA A 77 -2.10 -11.51 7.29
C ALA A 77 -3.31 -11.15 8.17
N ASP A 78 -4.43 -11.85 8.03
CA ASP A 78 -5.52 -11.84 9.01
C ASP A 78 -5.06 -12.64 10.25
N LEU A 79 -4.66 -11.95 11.32
CA LEU A 79 -4.07 -12.56 12.52
C LEU A 79 -5.11 -12.90 13.59
N ASP A 80 -6.24 -12.18 13.61
CA ASP A 80 -7.30 -12.38 14.60
C ASP A 80 -8.53 -13.13 14.06
N GLY A 81 -8.59 -13.36 12.75
CA GLY A 81 -9.63 -14.13 12.08
C GLY A 81 -10.90 -13.33 11.84
N ASP A 82 -10.85 -11.99 11.86
CA ASP A 82 -12.02 -11.13 11.62
C ASP A 82 -12.30 -10.87 10.13
N GLY A 83 -11.39 -11.33 9.26
CA GLY A 83 -11.48 -11.19 7.81
C GLY A 83 -10.88 -9.90 7.28
N ASN A 84 -10.34 -9.01 8.12
CA ASN A 84 -9.53 -7.87 7.73
C ASN A 84 -8.05 -8.24 7.80
N VAL A 85 -7.25 -7.63 6.93
CA VAL A 85 -5.81 -7.91 6.91
C VAL A 85 -5.10 -7.05 7.95
N ASP A 86 -4.36 -7.69 8.85
CA ASP A 86 -3.43 -7.02 9.77
C ASP A 86 -2.05 -6.81 9.14
N MET A 87 -1.33 -5.81 9.65
CA MET A 87 0.02 -5.48 9.22
C MET A 87 1.02 -5.66 10.38
N TYR A 88 2.06 -6.45 10.13
CA TYR A 88 3.28 -6.48 10.94
C TYR A 88 4.39 -5.70 10.24
N MET A 89 4.98 -4.74 10.94
CA MET A 89 6.06 -3.90 10.42
C MET A 89 7.28 -3.99 11.35
N PRO A 90 8.37 -4.66 10.94
CA PRO A 90 9.61 -4.64 11.70
C PRO A 90 10.25 -3.24 11.65
N THR A 91 10.70 -2.77 12.81
CA THR A 91 11.52 -1.55 12.96
C THR A 91 12.99 -1.81 12.68
#